data_AF-A0A510K1A5-F1
#
_entry.id   AF-A0A510K1A5-F1
#
_cell.length_a   1.000
_cell.length_b   1.000
_cell.length_c   1.000
_cell.angle_alpha   90.00
_cell.angle_beta   90.00
_cell.angle_gamma   90.00
#
_symmetry.space_group_name_H-M   'P 1'
#
loop_
_entity.id
_entity.type
_entity.pdbx_description
1 polymer ?
#
loop_
_entity_poly.entity_id
_entity_poly.type
_entity_poly.pdbx_seq_one_letter_code
_entity_poly.pdbx_strand_id
1 'polypeptide(L)'
;MKVKIASIQRNRYEDGPGIRLTVFFQGCNVKCKGCHNSEIQDIRNGKEYEVKELCEEILSYNLPVKKITVSGGEPLMQEEALEEKENFSDKAIKNFIH
;
A
#
# COMPACT_ATOMS: atom_id res chain seq x y z
N MET A 1 -13.70 5.62 5.26
CA MET A 1 -12.52 5.58 6.15
C MET A 1 -11.35 6.08 5.35
N LYS A 2 -10.45 6.85 5.97
CA LYS A 2 -9.36 7.51 5.27
C LYS A 2 -8.03 6.81 5.47
N VAL A 3 -7.19 6.86 4.44
CA VAL A 3 -5.84 6.30 4.45
C VAL A 3 -4.86 7.26 3.74
N LYS A 4 -3.62 7.32 4.23
CA LYS A 4 -2.52 8.10 3.67
C LYS A 4 -1.58 7.19 2.90
N ILE A 5 -1.47 7.45 1.59
CA ILE A 5 -0.64 6.67 0.66
C ILE A 5 0.50 7.57 0.15
N ALA A 6 1.72 7.07 0.24
CA ALA A 6 2.92 7.74 -0.26
C ALA A 6 3.03 7.62 -1.78
N SER A 7 2.83 6.41 -2.31
CA SER A 7 2.82 6.19 -3.76
C SER A 7 2.10 4.88 -4.14
N ILE A 8 1.67 4.81 -5.40
CA ILE A 8 1.15 3.58 -6.01
C ILE A 8 2.02 3.28 -7.23
N GLN A 9 2.65 2.11 -7.23
CA GLN A 9 3.61 1.72 -8.26
C GLN A 9 3.13 0.48 -9.01
N ARG A 10 3.16 0.53 -10.33
CA ARG A 10 2.69 -0.54 -11.22
C ARG A 10 3.89 -1.31 -11.77
N ASN A 11 3.66 -2.58 -12.17
CA ASN A 11 4.68 -3.43 -12.78
C ASN A 11 5.96 -3.58 -11.94
N ARG A 12 5.81 -3.72 -10.63
CA ARG A 12 6.93 -3.96 -9.71
C ARG A 12 7.29 -5.44 -9.74
N TYR A 13 8.59 -5.71 -9.90
CA TYR A 13 9.15 -7.07 -9.94
C TYR A 13 9.91 -7.40 -8.66
N GLU A 14 10.30 -6.37 -7.91
CA GLU A 14 11.12 -6.49 -6.70
C GLU A 14 10.27 -6.72 -5.44
N ASP A 15 8.98 -6.35 -5.48
CA ASP A 15 8.08 -6.35 -4.32
C ASP A 15 7.32 -7.68 -4.16
N GLY A 16 7.92 -8.77 -4.65
CA GLY A 16 7.42 -10.14 -4.53
C GLY A 16 7.21 -10.87 -5.87
N PRO A 17 6.71 -12.11 -5.85
CA PRO A 17 6.71 -12.98 -7.03
C PRO A 17 5.79 -12.54 -8.18
N GLY A 18 6.40 -12.34 -9.35
CA GLY A 18 5.73 -11.89 -10.58
C GLY A 18 5.57 -10.37 -10.63
N ILE A 19 4.89 -9.84 -11.66
CA ILE A 19 4.61 -8.40 -11.72
C ILE A 19 3.46 -8.06 -10.78
N ARG A 20 3.64 -7.00 -9.98
CA ARG A 20 2.69 -6.55 -8.96
C ARG A 20 2.40 -5.06 -9.07
N LEU A 21 1.27 -4.66 -8.51
CA LEU A 21 1.03 -3.29 -8.10
C LEU A 21 1.40 -3.17 -6.62
N THR A 22 2.23 -2.21 -6.26
CA THR A 22 2.61 -1.96 -4.88
C THR A 22 1.99 -0.66 -4.40
N VAL A 23 1.28 -0.72 -3.29
CA VAL A 23 0.75 0.44 -2.58
C VAL A 23 1.68 0.72 -1.41
N PHE A 24 2.38 1.85 -1.45
CA PHE A 24 3.25 2.30 -0.37
C PHE A 24 2.47 3.23 0.57
N PHE A 25 2.23 2.77 1.79
CA PHE A 25 1.58 3.52 2.85
C PHE A 25 2.50 4.62 3.38
N GLN A 26 1.92 5.76 3.70
CA GLN A 26 2.60 6.86 4.38
C GLN A 26 2.50 6.67 5.89
N GLY A 27 3.52 7.10 6.63
CA GLY A 27 3.59 7.02 8.08
C GLY A 27 4.34 5.78 8.56
N CYS A 28 5.30 5.97 9.47
CA CYS A 28 6.03 4.89 10.13
C CYS A 28 6.36 5.29 11.56
N ASN A 29 5.90 4.52 12.54
CA ASN A 29 6.20 4.74 13.96
C ASN A 29 7.57 4.18 14.38
N VAL A 30 8.15 3.24 13.62
CA VAL A 30 9.45 2.61 13.92
C VAL A 30 10.62 3.59 13.77
N LYS A 31 10.55 4.50 12.77
CA LYS A 31 11.58 5.53 12.50
C LYS A 31 13.02 4.97 12.54
N CYS A 32 13.24 3.86 11.83
CA CYS A 32 14.52 3.15 11.87
C CYS A 32 15.69 4.01 11.39
N LYS A 33 16.86 3.81 12.01
CA LYS A 33 18.11 4.47 11.60
C LYS A 33 18.54 3.95 10.23
N GLY A 34 18.79 4.87 9.28
CA GLY A 34 19.20 4.51 7.91
C GLY A 34 18.06 4.01 7.03
N CYS A 35 16.81 4.39 7.33
CA CYS A 35 15.65 4.05 6.51
C CYS A 35 15.86 4.52 5.05
N HIS A 36 15.68 3.61 4.10
CA HIS A 36 15.75 3.94 2.67
C HIS A 36 14.65 4.90 2.22
N ASN A 37 13.49 4.87 2.88
CA ASN A 37 12.33 5.70 2.56
C ASN A 37 12.00 6.64 3.73
N SER A 38 13.00 7.40 4.20
CA SER A 38 12.82 8.32 5.35
C SER A 38 11.72 9.38 5.13
N GLU A 39 11.48 9.75 3.87
CA GLU A 39 10.49 10.72 3.43
C GLU A 39 9.05 10.25 3.63
N ILE A 40 8.81 8.92 3.65
CA ILE A 40 7.47 8.36 3.83
C ILE A 40 7.12 8.10 5.31
N GLN A 41 8.01 8.46 6.25
CA GLN A 41 7.79 8.20 7.69
C GLN A 41 6.80 9.17 8.35
N ASP A 42 6.70 10.42 7.87
CA ASP A 42 5.80 11.43 8.47
C ASP A 42 4.37 11.26 7.95
N ILE A 43 3.45 10.82 8.80
CA ILE A 43 2.03 10.58 8.44
C ILE A 43 1.31 11.84 7.91
N ARG A 44 1.85 13.04 8.18
CA ARG A 44 1.25 14.31 7.71
C ARG A 44 1.42 14.52 6.20
N ASN A 45 2.37 13.84 5.58
CA ASN A 45 2.59 13.86 4.14
C ASN A 45 1.64 12.89 3.42
N GLY A 46 1.99 12.47 2.20
CA GLY A 46 1.22 11.51 1.41
C GLY A 46 -0.12 12.07 0.91
N LYS A 47 -0.73 11.35 -0.03
CA LYS A 47 -2.07 11.64 -0.52
C LYS A 47 -3.08 10.91 0.35
N GLU A 48 -4.09 11.65 0.80
CA GLU A 48 -5.23 11.08 1.52
C GLU A 48 -6.25 10.53 0.52
N TYR A 49 -6.78 9.35 0.82
CA TYR A 49 -7.82 8.68 0.06
C TYR A 49 -8.93 8.25 1.01
N GLU A 50 -10.20 8.30 0.57
CA GLU A 50 -11.16 7.34 1.10
C GLU A 50 -10.77 5.94 0.60
N VAL A 51 -10.84 4.91 1.46
CA VAL A 51 -10.38 3.56 1.09
C VAL A 51 -11.11 3.07 -0.17
N LYS A 52 -12.41 3.35 -0.28
CA LYS A 52 -13.19 3.02 -1.48
C LYS A 52 -12.62 3.63 -2.76
N GLU A 53 -12.22 4.90 -2.72
CA GLU A 53 -11.63 5.60 -3.87
C GLU A 53 -10.27 5.02 -4.23
N LEU A 54 -9.46 4.65 -3.24
CA LEU A 54 -8.19 3.97 -3.46
C LEU A 54 -8.40 2.62 -4.17
N CYS A 55 -9.40 1.85 -3.74
CA CYS A 55 -9.75 0.57 -4.36
C CYS A 55 -10.22 0.75 -5.81
N GLU A 56 -11.10 1.72 -6.06
CA GLU A 56 -11.58 2.06 -7.42
C GLU A 56 -10.41 2.48 -8.32
N GLU A 57 -9.50 3.32 -7.82
CA GLU A 57 -8.31 3.75 -8.55
C GLU A 57 -7.42 2.54 -8.90
N ILE A 58 -7.14 1.68 -7.92
CA ILE A 58 -6.32 0.46 -8.14
C ILE A 58 -6.95 -0.47 -9.18
N LEU A 59 -8.27 -0.67 -9.10
CA LEU A 59 -9.01 -1.52 -10.03
C LEU A 59 -9.05 -0.94 -11.45
N SER A 60 -8.92 0.38 -11.61
CA SER A 60 -8.91 1.06 -12.91
C SER A 60 -7.65 0.81 -13.74
N TYR A 61 -6.54 0.39 -13.13
CA TYR A 61 -5.23 0.31 -13.79
C TYR A 61 -5.07 -0.76 -14.87
N ASN A 62 -6.14 -1.49 -15.22
CA ASN A 62 -6.20 -2.53 -16.26
C ASN A 62 -4.91 -3.37 -16.35
N LEU A 63 -4.50 -3.93 -15.21
CA LEU A 63 -3.23 -4.64 -15.10
C LEU A 63 -3.34 -6.07 -15.62
N PRO A 64 -2.30 -6.58 -16.31
CA PRO A 64 -2.28 -7.95 -16.82
C PRO A 64 -2.30 -8.99 -15.68
N VAL A 65 -1.80 -8.62 -14.49
CA VAL A 65 -1.78 -9.46 -13.29
C VAL A 65 -2.31 -8.66 -12.11
N LYS A 66 -3.39 -9.14 -11.49
CA LYS A 66 -4.04 -8.51 -10.32
C LYS A 66 -3.40 -8.98 -9.00
N LYS A 67 -2.09 -8.87 -8.88
CA LYS A 67 -1.35 -9.11 -7.63
C LYS A 67 -1.00 -7.77 -6.99
N ILE A 68 -1.38 -7.57 -5.74
CA ILE A 68 -1.11 -6.33 -4.99
C ILE A 68 -0.12 -6.62 -3.87
N THR A 69 0.89 -5.77 -3.71
CA THR A 69 1.73 -5.72 -2.51
C THR A 69 1.36 -4.49 -1.70
N VAL A 70 1.23 -4.66 -0.39
CA VAL A 70 1.10 -3.55 0.56
C VAL A 70 2.45 -3.40 1.26
N SER A 71 3.05 -2.23 1.15
CA SER A 71 4.34 -1.88 1.75
C SER A 71 4.30 -0.40 2.14
N GLY A 72 5.43 0.26 2.41
CA GLY A 72 5.48 1.66 2.78
C GLY A 72 6.25 1.91 4.05
N GLY A 73 5.84 2.93 4.80
CA GLY A 73 6.35 3.22 6.12
C GLY A 73 6.10 2.05 7.07
N GLU A 74 5.00 2.07 7.80
CA GLU A 74 4.49 0.93 8.56
C GLU A 74 3.01 0.76 8.19
N PRO A 75 2.66 -0.16 7.28
CA PRO A 75 1.27 -0.33 6.84
C PRO A 75 0.29 -0.62 7.99
N LEU A 76 0.75 -1.33 9.04
CA LEU A 76 -0.08 -1.64 10.20
C LEU A 76 -0.35 -0.43 11.10
N MET A 77 0.32 0.70 10.86
CA MET A 77 -0.03 1.97 11.51
C MET A 77 -1.40 2.52 11.05
N GLN A 78 -1.94 1.99 9.96
CA GLN A 78 -3.26 2.31 9.41
C GLN A 78 -4.08 1.01 9.22
N GLU A 79 -4.00 0.11 10.20
CA GLU A 79 -4.57 -1.26 10.13
C GLU A 79 -6.08 -1.27 9.88
N GLU A 80 -6.81 -0.25 10.35
CA GLU A 80 -8.25 -0.17 10.18
C GLU A 80 -8.62 -0.14 8.69
N ALA A 81 -7.80 0.51 7.86
CA ALA A 81 -7.96 0.53 6.40
C ALA A 81 -7.74 -0.84 5.74
N LEU A 82 -7.01 -1.75 6.40
CA LEU A 82 -6.65 -3.08 5.89
C LEU A 82 -7.64 -4.17 6.34
N GLU A 83 -8.28 -4.02 7.50
CA GLU A 83 -9.18 -5.04 8.07
C GLU A 83 -10.53 -5.17 7.36
N GLU A 84 -10.93 -4.15 6.62
CA GLU A 84 -12.18 -4.16 5.86
C GLU A 84 -12.04 -5.09 4.65
N LYS A 85 -12.40 -6.37 4.87
CA LYS A 85 -12.26 -7.53 3.97
C LYS A 85 -12.73 -7.31 2.52
N GLU A 86 -13.64 -6.35 2.32
CA GLU A 86 -14.18 -6.02 0.99
C GLU A 86 -13.26 -5.11 0.17
N ASN A 87 -12.34 -4.37 0.80
CA ASN A 87 -11.55 -3.33 0.13
C ASN A 87 -10.47 -3.91 -0.79
N PHE A 88 -9.82 -5.00 -0.40
CA PHE A 88 -8.74 -5.61 -1.15
C PHE A 88 -9.01 -7.09 -1.41
N SER A 89 -10.29 -7.43 -1.70
CA SER A 89 -10.88 -8.77 -1.79
C SER A 89 -9.89 -9.91 -2.04
N ASP A 90 -10.05 -11.02 -1.31
CA ASP A 90 -9.42 -12.37 -1.26
C ASP A 90 -8.40 -12.84 -2.33
N LYS A 91 -8.29 -12.18 -3.47
CA LYS A 91 -7.30 -12.37 -4.54
C LYS A 91 -6.03 -11.52 -4.38
N ALA A 92 -6.09 -10.40 -3.65
CA ALA A 92 -4.96 -9.45 -3.54
C ALA A 92 -4.12 -9.63 -2.26
N ILE A 93 -4.76 -9.89 -1.11
CA ILE A 93 -4.07 -10.08 0.18
C ILE A 93 -3.80 -11.58 0.39
N LYS A 94 -2.78 -12.12 -0.27
CA LYS A 94 -2.20 -13.42 0.16
C LYS A 94 -0.69 -13.46 0.25
N ASN A 95 0.02 -12.38 -0.05
CA ASN A 95 1.47 -12.41 -0.01
C ASN A 95 2.03 -11.23 0.77
N PHE A 96 2.33 -11.55 2.03
CA PHE A 96 3.41 -11.08 2.89
C PHE A 96 3.60 -9.57 3.00
N ILE A 97 3.24 -9.07 4.19
CA ILE A 97 3.96 -7.97 4.84
C ILE A 97 5.41 -8.45 4.99
N HIS A 98 6.35 -7.78 4.33
CA HIS A 98 7.77 -7.83 4.62
C HIS A 98 8.23 -6.43 4.98
#